data_AF-A0A974VMA6-F1
#
_entry.id   AF-A0A974VMA6-F1
#
_cell.length_a   1.000
_cell.length_b   1.000
_cell.length_c   1.000
_cell.angle_alpha   90.00
_cell.angle_beta   90.00
_cell.angle_gamma   90.00
#
_symmetry.space_group_name_H-M   'P 1'
#
loop_
_entity.id
_entity.type
_entity.pdbx_description
1 polymer ?
#
loop_
_entity_poly.entity_id
_entity_poly.type
_entity_poly.pdbx_seq_one_letter_code
_entity_poly.pdbx_strand_id
1 'polypeptide(L)' 'MATQFESPTSSSDEEFKYMAIGMLGGAIPGIIIGLLMSIPLGHAAMWVSVIGGIGVVIGLIVARVLYKKRSQSKSTGKSK' A
#
# COMPACT_ATOMS: atom_id res chain seq x y z
N MET A 1 -21.27 35.20 0.84
CA MET A 1 -19.92 34.71 0.50
C MET A 1 -19.80 33.31 1.06
N ALA A 2 -20.09 32.29 0.24
CA ALA A 2 -19.90 30.90 0.65
C ALA A 2 -18.40 30.64 0.63
N THR A 3 -17.85 30.20 1.75
CA THR A 3 -16.44 29.86 1.90
C THR A 3 -16.14 28.66 1.01
N GLN A 4 -15.66 28.94 -0.21
CA GLN A 4 -15.07 27.96 -1.10
C GLN A 4 -13.71 27.56 -0.50
N PHE A 5 -13.75 26.84 0.61
CA PHE A 5 -12.64 26.01 1.08
C PHE A 5 -12.57 24.81 0.13
N GLU A 6 -12.12 25.07 -1.09
CA GLU A 6 -11.55 24.04 -1.94
C GLU A 6 -10.34 23.53 -1.16
N SER A 7 -10.47 22.36 -0.52
CA SER A 7 -9.32 21.71 0.10
C SER A 7 -8.38 21.40 -1.06
N PRO A 8 -7.16 21.95 -1.12
CA PRO A 8 -6.23 21.61 -2.19
C PRO A 8 -5.76 20.18 -1.89
N THR A 9 -6.59 19.20 -2.26
CA THR A 9 -6.15 17.82 -2.36
C THR A 9 -5.20 17.80 -3.54
N SER A 10 -3.93 18.06 -3.24
CA SER A 10 -2.89 18.11 -4.25
C SER A 10 -2.80 16.72 -4.87
N SER A 11 -2.54 16.64 -6.18
CA SER A 11 -2.29 15.36 -6.86
C SER A 11 -1.20 14.53 -6.15
N SER A 12 -0.30 15.20 -5.44
CA SER A 12 0.73 14.57 -4.62
C SER A 12 0.14 13.84 -3.41
N ASP A 13 -0.90 14.39 -2.76
CA ASP A 13 -1.55 13.76 -1.59
C ASP A 13 -2.25 12.47 -1.99
N GLU A 14 -2.83 12.41 -3.19
CA GLU A 14 -3.38 11.18 -3.73
C GLU A 14 -2.27 10.13 -3.92
N GLU A 15 -1.15 10.48 -4.56
CA GLU A 15 -0.03 9.56 -4.78
C GLU A 15 0.53 8.99 -3.47
N PHE A 16 0.73 9.85 -2.46
CA PHE A 16 1.15 9.42 -1.12
C PHE A 16 0.13 8.50 -0.46
N LYS A 17 -1.18 8.78 -0.60
CA LYS A 17 -2.23 7.89 -0.10
C LYS A 17 -2.18 6.52 -0.76
N TYR A 18 -1.96 6.44 -2.07
CA TYR A 18 -1.88 5.15 -2.75
C TYR A 18 -0.63 4.36 -2.37
N MET A 19 0.52 5.02 -2.16
CA MET A 19 1.69 4.38 -1.57
C MET A 19 1.43 3.88 -0.15
N ALA A 20 0.80 4.70 0.69
CA ALA A 20 0.45 4.33 2.06
C ALA A 20 -0.52 3.13 2.11
N ILE A 21 -1.52 3.11 1.22
CA ILE A 21 -2.45 1.97 1.07
C ILE A 21 -1.70 0.73 0.57
N GLY A 22 -0.75 0.88 -0.35
CA GLY A 22 0.11 -0.22 -0.80
C GLY A 22 0.97 -0.80 0.31
N MET A 23 1.52 0.05 1.16
CA MET A 23 2.30 -0.34 2.33
C MET A 23 1.44 -1.08 3.36
N LEU A 24 0.25 -0.54 3.72
CA LEU A 24 -0.70 -1.21 4.61
C LEU A 24 -1.17 -2.55 4.02
N GLY A 25 -1.44 -2.58 2.71
CA GLY A 25 -1.91 -3.75 1.99
C GLY A 25 -0.92 -4.91 1.97
N GLY A 26 0.39 -4.65 2.11
CA GLY A 26 1.41 -5.68 2.30
C GLY A 26 1.71 -5.99 3.77
N ALA A 27 1.78 -4.95 4.61
CA ALA A 27 2.15 -5.09 6.01
C ALA A 27 1.14 -5.91 6.81
N ILE A 28 -0.14 -5.60 6.69
CA ILE A 28 -1.21 -6.24 7.46
C ILE A 28 -1.27 -7.76 7.19
N PRO A 29 -1.38 -8.24 5.93
CA PRO A 29 -1.38 -9.67 5.67
C PRO A 29 -0.02 -10.32 6.02
N GLY A 30 1.11 -9.63 5.81
CA GLY A 30 2.43 -10.14 6.21
C GLY A 30 2.54 -10.41 7.71
N ILE A 31 2.03 -9.49 8.54
CA ILE A 31 2.00 -9.66 10.01
C ILE A 31 1.09 -10.82 10.40
N ILE A 32 -0.10 -10.94 9.79
CA ILE A 32 -1.04 -12.04 10.08
C ILE A 32 -0.39 -13.39 9.77
N ILE A 33 0.25 -13.53 8.61
CA ILE A 33 0.95 -14.77 8.22
C ILE A 33 2.14 -15.03 9.14
N GLY A 34 2.90 -13.99 9.51
CA GLY A 34 4.00 -14.07 10.47
C GLY A 34 3.57 -14.59 11.84
N LEU A 35 2.43 -14.11 12.33
CA LEU A 35 1.84 -14.57 13.59
C LEU A 35 1.35 -16.01 13.48
N LEU A 36 0.68 -16.38 12.38
CA LEU A 36 0.23 -17.75 12.14
C LEU A 36 1.40 -18.74 12.10
N MET A 37 2.50 -18.37 11.43
CA MET A 37 3.73 -19.18 11.39
C MET A 37 4.40 -19.30 12.76
N SER A 38 4.27 -18.29 13.61
CA SER A 38 4.87 -18.33 14.95
C SER A 38 4.20 -19.31 15.92
N ILE A 39 2.95 -19.71 15.65
CA ILE A 39 2.21 -20.66 16.50
C ILE A 39 2.93 -22.02 16.57
N PRO A 40 3.29 -22.67 15.44
CA PRO A 40 4.02 -23.93 15.46
C PRO A 40 5.54 -23.79 15.64
N LEU A 41 6.16 -22.68 15.21
CA LEU A 41 7.63 -22.52 15.14
C LEU A 41 8.24 -21.82 16.36
N GLY A 42 7.43 -21.23 17.23
CA GLY A 42 7.90 -20.36 18.32
C GLY A 42 8.44 -19.02 17.82
N HIS A 43 9.07 -18.22 18.69
CA HIS A 43 9.73 -16.94 18.36
C HIS A 43 8.89 -15.95 17.53
N ALA A 44 7.70 -15.61 18.03
CA ALA A 44 6.77 -14.70 17.34
C ALA A 44 7.38 -13.40 16.84
N ALA A 45 8.22 -12.74 17.65
CA ALA A 45 8.88 -11.50 17.25
C ALA A 45 9.73 -11.65 15.98
N MET A 46 10.43 -12.78 15.82
CA MET A 46 11.31 -13.02 14.67
C MET A 46 10.50 -13.29 13.39
N TRP A 47 9.51 -14.19 13.45
CA TRP A 47 8.70 -14.55 12.28
C TRP A 47 7.80 -13.42 11.80
N VAL A 48 7.23 -12.65 12.73
CA VAL A 48 6.45 -11.45 12.40
C VAL A 48 7.33 -10.38 11.76
N SER A 49 8.56 -10.19 12.23
CA SER A 49 9.49 -9.23 11.63
C SER A 49 9.90 -9.63 10.21
N VAL A 50 10.30 -10.89 10.00
CA VAL A 50 10.76 -11.38 8.70
C VAL A 50 9.61 -11.40 7.69
N ILE A 51 8.48 -12.03 8.03
CA ILE A 51 7.34 -12.14 7.12
C ILE A 51 6.62 -10.80 6.95
N GLY A 52 6.53 -10.00 8.01
CA GLY A 52 6.02 -8.63 7.93
C GLY A 52 6.88 -7.74 7.03
N GLY A 53 8.21 -7.80 7.16
CA GLY A 53 9.14 -7.08 6.30
C GLY A 53 9.04 -7.49 4.84
N ILE A 54 8.98 -8.81 4.56
CA ILE A 54 8.76 -9.34 3.21
C ILE A 54 7.40 -8.88 2.66
N GLY A 55 6.35 -8.94 3.47
CA GLY A 55 5.00 -8.50 3.12
C GLY A 55 4.96 -7.03 2.71
N VAL A 56 5.65 -6.14 3.46
CA VAL A 56 5.78 -4.72 3.11
C VAL A 56 6.47 -4.55 1.76
N VAL A 57 7.62 -5.21 1.54
CA VAL A 57 8.37 -5.10 0.27
C VAL A 57 7.52 -5.56 -0.92
N ILE A 58 6.85 -6.71 -0.80
CA ILE A 58 5.96 -7.23 -1.85
C ILE A 58 4.77 -6.28 -2.06
N GLY A 59 4.13 -5.80 -0.99
CA GLY A 59 3.02 -4.85 -1.07
C GLY A 59 3.38 -3.55 -1.77
N LEU A 60 4.57 -3.01 -1.50
CA LEU A 60 5.10 -1.84 -2.18
C LEU A 60 5.40 -2.09 -3.66
N ILE A 61 5.98 -3.26 -4.01
CA ILE A 61 6.23 -3.64 -5.40
C ILE A 61 4.90 -3.78 -6.15
N VAL A 62 3.92 -4.48 -5.59
CA VAL A 62 2.60 -4.68 -6.18
C VAL A 62 1.89 -3.34 -6.34
N ALA A 63 1.91 -2.49 -5.31
CA ALA A 63 1.33 -1.15 -5.39
C ALA A 63 2.01 -0.31 -6.48
N ARG A 64 3.34 -0.32 -6.58
CA ARG A 64 4.08 0.39 -7.62
C ARG A 64 3.76 -0.12 -9.03
N VAL A 65 3.64 -1.43 -9.22
CA VAL A 65 3.25 -2.04 -10.49
C VAL A 65 1.82 -1.69 -10.86
N LEU A 66 0.88 -1.78 -9.91
CA LEU A 66 -0.52 -1.39 -10.09
C LEU A 66 -0.66 0.10 -10.39
N TYR A 67 0.13 0.95 -9.73
CA TYR A 67 0.15 2.39 -9.96
C TYR A 67 0.68 2.73 -11.34
N LYS A 68 1.78 2.09 -11.76
CA LYS A 68 2.34 2.23 -13.11
C LYS A 68 1.33 1.76 -14.19
N LYS A 69 0.63 0.65 -13.95
CA LYS A 69 -0.39 0.11 -14.86
C LYS A 69 -1.64 1.02 -14.91
N ARG A 70 -2.07 1.60 -13.78
CA ARG A 70 -3.16 2.58 -13.73
C ARG A 70 -2.76 3.93 -14.32
N SER A 71 -1.51 4.35 -14.21
CA SER A 71 -1.02 5.59 -14.82
C SER A 71 -1.01 5.51 -16.35
N GLN A 72 -0.66 4.36 -16.92
CA GLN A 72 -0.86 4.09 -18.36
C GLN A 72 -2.34 3.99 -18.76
N SER A 73 -3.21 3.47 -17.89
CA SER A 73 -4.66 3.44 -18.13
C SER A 73 -5.35 4.80 -17.94
N LYS A 74 -4.77 5.73 -17.16
CA LYS A 74 -5.24 7.11 -17.00
C LYS A 74 -4.81 8.00 -18.19
N SER A 75 -3.71 7.68 -18.89
CA SER A 75 -3.33 8.40 -20.11
C SER A 75 -4.14 7.99 -21.36
N THR A 76 -4.97 6.95 -21.27
CA THR A 76 -5.88 6.51 -22.35
C THR A 76 -7.36 6.69 -21.99
N GLY A 77 -7.66 7.44 -20.92
CA GLY A 77 -9.03 7.65 -20.41
C GLY A 77 -9.50 9.12 -20.40
N LYS A 78 -8.80 10.03 -21.09
CA LYS A 78 -9.22 11.42 -21.29
C LYS A 78 -9.30 11.78 -22.78
N SER A 79 -10.10 11.02 -23.51
CA SER A 79 -10.61 11.43 -24.82
C SER A 79 -12.00 10.84 -25.01
N LYS A 80 -12.98 11.47 -24.36
CA LYS A 80 -14.32 11.63 -24.89
C LYS A 80 -15.02 12.77 -24.16
#